data_AF-A0A2N9Y825-F1
#
_entry.id   AF-A0A2N9Y825-F1
#
_cell.length_a   1.000
_cell.length_b   1.000
_cell.length_c   1.000
_cell.angle_alpha   90.00
_cell.angle_beta   90.00
_cell.angle_gamma   90.00
#
_symmetry.space_group_name_H-M   'P 1'
#
loop_
_entity.id
_entity.type
_entity.pdbx_description
1 polymer ?
#
loop_
_entity_poly.entity_id
_entity_poly.type
_entity_poly.pdbx_seq_one_letter_code
_entity_poly.pdbx_strand_id
1 'polypeptide(L)'
;MATSFGKILRKLRIDHSERLLDMAKTLGISVAFLSSVEIGKKSVPVGMEEKIIELYGLDQEKASLLRKEAYACRKSFTIKSSDP
;
A
#
# COMPACT_ATOMS: atom_id res chain seq x y z
N MET A 1 2.36 -0.98 13.88
CA MET A 1 2.53 0.46 13.60
C MET A 1 2.32 0.65 12.10
N ALA A 2 1.51 1.61 11.66
CA ALA A 2 1.25 1.78 10.22
C ALA A 2 2.52 2.23 9.48
N THR A 3 2.83 1.60 8.36
CA THR A 3 3.95 1.99 7.50
C THR A 3 3.65 3.31 6.81
N SER A 4 4.67 4.02 6.34
CA SER A 4 4.46 5.22 5.51
C SER A 4 3.57 4.93 4.30
N PHE A 5 3.78 3.79 3.63
CA PHE A 5 2.88 3.30 2.58
C PHE A 5 1.44 3.12 3.08
N GLY A 6 1.24 2.45 4.22
CA GLY A 6 -0.07 2.26 4.82
C GLY A 6 -0.77 3.55 5.25
N LYS A 7 -0.01 4.56 5.67
CA LYS A 7 -0.55 5.90 5.95
C LYS A 7 -1.08 6.57 4.69
N ILE A 8 -0.39 6.42 3.56
CA ILE A 8 -0.84 6.93 2.26
C ILE A 8 -2.15 6.25 1.86
N LEU A 9 -2.23 4.91 1.95
CA LEU A 9 -3.46 4.17 1.66
C LEU A 9 -4.63 4.62 2.55
N ARG A 10 -4.38 4.77 3.85
CA ARG A 10 -5.41 5.23 4.78
C ARG A 10 -5.90 6.64 4.45
N LYS A 11 -4.99 7.56 4.06
CA LYS A 11 -5.37 8.90 3.62
C LYS A 11 -6.21 8.82 2.34
N LEU A 12 -5.79 8.03 1.37
CA LEU A 12 -6.54 7.80 0.13
C LEU A 12 -7.97 7.32 0.40
N ARG A 13 -8.14 6.36 1.32
CA ARG A 13 -9.46 5.88 1.74
C ARG A 13 -10.31 6.98 2.37
N ILE A 14 -9.72 7.81 3.22
CA ILE A 14 -10.45 8.93 3.85
C ILE A 14 -10.86 9.95 2.79
N ASP A 15 -9.95 10.32 1.89
CA ASP A 15 -10.19 11.29 0.82
C ASP A 15 -11.33 10.83 -0.12
N HIS A 16 -11.48 9.51 -0.32
CA HIS A 16 -12.53 8.90 -1.15
C HIS A 16 -13.74 8.38 -0.35
N SER A 17 -13.79 8.62 0.97
CA SER A 17 -14.82 8.07 1.87
C SER A 17 -15.00 6.53 1.77
N GLU A 18 -13.92 5.82 1.49
CA GLU A 18 -13.90 4.36 1.33
C GLU A 18 -13.60 3.61 2.62
N ARG A 19 -14.29 2.48 2.84
CA ARG A 19 -13.90 1.51 3.86
C ARG A 19 -12.75 0.66 3.34
N LEU A 20 -12.10 -0.07 4.25
CA LEU A 20 -11.07 -1.04 3.90
C LEU A 20 -11.60 -2.09 2.90
N LEU A 21 -12.88 -2.48 3.04
CA LEU A 21 -13.55 -3.42 2.12
C LEU A 21 -13.65 -2.87 0.69
N ASP A 22 -13.95 -1.59 0.55
CA ASP A 22 -14.21 -0.96 -0.75
C ASP A 22 -12.91 -0.87 -1.54
N MET A 23 -11.85 -0.32 -0.92
CA MET A 23 -10.51 -0.30 -1.52
C MET A 23 -10.00 -1.71 -1.86
N ALA A 24 -10.23 -2.70 -0.99
CA ALA A 24 -9.81 -4.07 -1.27
C ALA A 24 -10.51 -4.64 -2.52
N LYS A 25 -11.81 -4.36 -2.69
CA LYS A 25 -12.57 -4.73 -3.90
C LYS A 25 -12.03 -4.01 -5.13
N THR A 26 -11.82 -2.70 -5.05
CA THR A 26 -11.25 -1.88 -6.15
C THR A 26 -9.89 -2.41 -6.59
N LEU A 27 -9.03 -2.77 -5.63
CA LEU A 27 -7.71 -3.33 -5.88
C LEU A 27 -7.72 -4.82 -6.24
N GLY A 28 -8.85 -5.52 -6.12
CA GLY A 28 -8.97 -6.96 -6.40
C GLY A 28 -8.14 -7.84 -5.44
N ILE A 29 -8.01 -7.41 -4.18
CA ILE A 29 -7.25 -8.13 -3.14
C ILE A 29 -8.15 -8.41 -1.93
N SER A 30 -7.70 -9.29 -1.03
CA SER A 30 -8.46 -9.54 0.20
C SER A 30 -8.30 -8.38 1.20
N VAL A 31 -9.36 -8.13 1.98
CA VAL A 31 -9.37 -7.13 3.06
C VAL A 31 -8.26 -7.41 4.08
N ALA A 32 -8.05 -8.68 4.42
CA ALA A 32 -6.98 -9.10 5.33
C ALA A 32 -5.58 -8.81 4.77
N PHE A 33 -5.39 -8.96 3.45
CA PHE A 33 -4.15 -8.62 2.78
C PHE A 33 -3.90 -7.10 2.82
N LEU A 34 -4.89 -6.29 2.42
CA LEU A 34 -4.79 -4.83 2.48
C LEU A 34 -4.48 -4.34 3.90
N SER A 35 -5.18 -4.86 4.91
CA SER A 35 -4.91 -4.54 6.32
C SER A 35 -3.47 -4.87 6.72
N SER A 36 -2.99 -6.07 6.33
CA SER A 36 -1.64 -6.52 6.64
C SER A 36 -0.57 -5.64 6.00
N VAL A 37 -0.81 -5.15 4.77
CA VAL A 37 0.08 -4.21 4.08
C VAL A 37 0.07 -2.84 4.78
N GLU A 38 -1.10 -2.32 5.15
CA GLU A 38 -1.21 -1.01 5.83
C GLU A 38 -0.44 -0.97 7.17
N ILE A 39 -0.43 -2.08 7.91
CA ILE A 39 0.27 -2.19 9.20
C ILE A 39 1.71 -2.72 9.07
N GLY A 40 2.19 -2.99 7.86
CA GLY A 40 3.55 -3.48 7.61
C GLY A 40 3.81 -4.92 8.07
N LYS A 41 2.77 -5.77 8.11
CA LYS A 41 2.92 -7.22 8.33
C LYS A 41 3.19 -7.99 7.03
N LYS A 42 2.83 -7.43 5.88
CA LYS A 42 3.15 -7.99 4.56
C LYS A 42 3.86 -6.97 3.67
N SER A 43 4.71 -7.46 2.79
CA SER A 43 5.37 -6.64 1.78
C SER A 43 4.35 -6.15 0.74
N VAL A 44 4.64 -4.98 0.16
CA VAL A 44 3.86 -4.43 -0.95
C VAL A 44 4.20 -5.23 -2.22
N PRO A 45 3.23 -5.87 -2.89
CA PRO A 45 3.46 -6.53 -4.17
C PRO A 45 4.00 -5.55 -5.21
N VAL A 46 4.85 -6.04 -6.12
CA VAL A 46 5.30 -5.25 -7.27
C VAL A 46 4.09 -4.90 -8.14
N GLY A 47 3.98 -3.62 -8.52
CA GLY A 47 2.87 -3.13 -9.35
C GLY A 47 1.60 -2.75 -8.58
N MET A 48 1.53 -2.99 -7.26
CA MET A 48 0.40 -2.52 -6.45
C MET A 48 0.31 -0.99 -6.46
N GLU A 49 1.45 -0.30 -6.37
CA GLU A 49 1.54 1.16 -6.46
C GLU A 49 0.99 1.70 -7.78
N GLU A 50 1.30 1.06 -8.92
CA GLU A 50 0.81 1.49 -10.24
C GLU A 50 -0.70 1.33 -10.34
N LYS A 51 -1.22 0.19 -9.87
CA LYS A 51 -2.66 -0.06 -9.83
C LYS A 51 -3.42 0.98 -8.99
N ILE A 52 -2.84 1.40 -7.86
CA ILE A 52 -3.43 2.46 -7.03
C ILE A 52 -3.38 3.81 -7.73
N ILE A 53 -2.25 4.15 -8.38
CA ILE A 53 -2.09 5.41 -9.11
C ILE A 53 -3.13 5.53 -10.22
N GLU A 54 -3.34 4.47 -10.97
CA GLU A 54 -4.32 4.41 -12.06
C GLU A 54 -5.76 4.49 -11.54
N LEU A 55 -6.13 3.65 -10.57
CA LEU A 55 -7.51 3.55 -10.09
C LEU A 55 -7.98 4.79 -9.31
N TYR A 56 -7.06 5.47 -8.62
CA TYR A 56 -7.37 6.65 -7.82
C TYR A 56 -6.92 7.96 -8.46
N GLY A 57 -6.43 7.93 -9.71
CA GLY A 57 -6.08 9.11 -10.48
C GLY A 57 -5.05 10.01 -9.78
N LEU A 58 -4.01 9.42 -9.20
CA LEU A 58 -3.04 10.16 -8.40
C LEU A 58 -2.21 11.12 -9.25
N ASP A 59 -2.05 12.35 -8.76
CA ASP A 59 -1.12 13.33 -9.33
C ASP A 59 0.35 12.85 -9.24
N GLN A 60 1.22 13.50 -10.01
CA GLN A 60 2.63 13.10 -10.12
C GLN A 60 3.36 13.10 -8.78
N GLU A 61 3.04 14.03 -7.88
CA GLU A 61 3.67 14.13 -6.56
C GLU A 61 3.27 12.95 -5.66
N LYS A 62 1.96 12.66 -5.55
CA LYS A 62 1.45 11.53 -4.78
C LYS A 62 1.89 10.20 -5.38
N ALA A 63 1.91 10.07 -6.70
CA ALA A 63 2.38 8.89 -7.40
C ALA A 63 3.87 8.63 -7.13
N SER A 64 4.71 9.66 -7.18
CA SER A 64 6.14 9.57 -6.85
C SER A 64 6.36 9.14 -5.40
N LEU A 65 5.62 9.75 -4.47
CA LEU A 65 5.67 9.39 -3.06
C LEU A 65 5.24 7.93 -2.82
N LEU A 66 4.14 7.50 -3.44
CA LEU A 66 3.64 6.12 -3.29
C LEU A 66 4.66 5.09 -3.79
N ARG A 67 5.27 5.32 -4.95
CA ARG A 67 6.33 4.45 -5.51
C ARG A 67 7.54 4.37 -4.60
N LYS A 68 8.00 5.51 -4.07
CA LYS A 68 9.12 5.58 -3.13
C LYS A 68 8.84 4.76 -1.87
N GLU A 69 7.68 4.94 -1.26
CA GLU A 69 7.32 4.21 -0.03
C GLU A 69 7.06 2.72 -0.29
N ALA A 70 6.49 2.35 -1.45
CA ALA A 70 6.34 0.96 -1.86
C ALA A 70 7.71 0.26 -1.99
N TYR A 71 8.68 0.92 -2.64
CA TYR A 71 10.04 0.42 -2.79
C TYR A 71 10.75 0.29 -1.43
N ALA A 72 10.65 1.30 -0.57
CA ALA A 72 11.20 1.26 0.78
C ALA A 72 10.62 0.11 1.61
N CYS A 73 9.30 -0.11 1.50
CA CYS A 73 8.62 -1.21 2.17
C CYS A 73 9.13 -2.57 1.65
N ARG A 74 9.25 -2.76 0.32
CA ARG A 74 9.82 -4.01 -0.23
C ARG A 74 11.23 -4.30 0.27
N LYS A 75 12.12 -3.28 0.25
CA LYS A 75 13.52 -3.43 0.71
C LYS A 75 13.62 -3.81 2.19
N SER A 76 12.75 -3.28 3.04
CA SER A 76 12.77 -3.61 4.48
C SER A 76 12.37 -5.05 4.76
N PHE A 77 11.52 -5.65 3.92
CA PHE A 77 11.18 -7.08 4.01
C PHE A 77 12.29 -7.98 3.48
N THR A 78 13.02 -7.58 2.43
CA THR A 78 14.13 -8.39 1.87
C THR A 78 15.29 -8.57 2.85
N ILE A 79 15.54 -7.60 3.75
CA ILE A 79 16.62 -7.70 4.74
C ILE A 79 16.26 -8.63 5.90
N LYS A 80 14.97 -8.97 6.09
CA LYS A 80 14.56 -9.98 7.06
C LYS A 80 14.43 -11.36 6.40
N SER A 81 15.55 -11.89 5.92
CA SER A 81 15.67 -13.33 5.65
C SER A 81 16.48 -13.95 6.78
N SER A 82 15.79 -14.74 7.60
CA SER A 82 16.29 -15.83 8.45
C SER A 82 17.35 -15.48 9.49
N ASP A 83 16.98 -15.57 10.76
CA ASP A 83 17.88 -16.09 11.79
C ASP A 83 17.28 -17.40 12.35
N PRO A 84 18.14 -18.38 12.73
CA PRO A 84 17.86 -19.82 12.78
C PRO A 84 16.93 -20.30 13.90
#